data_AF-A0ABD3QSR5-F1
#
_entry.id   AF-A0ABD3QSR5-F1
#
_cell.length_a   1.000
_cell.length_b   1.000
_cell.length_c   1.000
_cell.angle_alpha   90.00
_cell.angle_beta   90.00
_cell.angle_gamma   90.00
#
_symmetry.space_group_name_H-M   'P 1'
#
loop_
_entity.id
_entity.type
_entity.pdbx_description
1 polymer ?
#
loop_
_entity_poly.entity_id
_entity_poly.type
_entity_poly.pdbx_seq_one_letter_code
_entity_poly.pdbx_strand_id
1 'polypeptide(L)'
;MKLSAAALLILPSAARAFVVSPSVSTSRIVSTTSIHAEIRPPTQKSEVLAYGWDGTTALGGAVDNSKPARMLDDIRASGETQSDACQVFNANLEMSGDSLMFEEFITLCDEQYEYGLIEFKNGDVVNKPGENDGSAKVLSYAALAGFDKDMTLKLWGQYYRDVLATPDGNDHQNIRNFMKYGWDGVDFSNGIALTKKAVGDNDWDWDSESWIP
;
A
#
# COMPACT_ATOMS: atom_id res chain seq x y z
N MET A 1 -6.19 79.08 -20.49
CA MET A 1 -4.79 79.03 -20.00
C MET A 1 -4.28 77.60 -20.19
N LYS A 2 -3.27 77.42 -21.07
CA LYS A 2 -2.06 76.55 -20.99
C LYS A 2 -1.98 75.70 -19.67
N LEU A 3 -1.69 74.37 -19.56
CA LEU A 3 -0.71 73.42 -20.14
C LEU A 3 -1.16 71.96 -19.83
N SER A 4 -1.10 70.98 -20.74
CA SER A 4 -0.01 70.00 -21.00
C SER A 4 0.41 69.06 -19.85
N ALA A 5 0.14 67.75 -20.00
CA ALA A 5 0.96 66.60 -19.53
C ALA A 5 0.36 65.29 -20.10
N ALA A 6 0.89 64.76 -21.20
CA ALA A 6 2.00 63.79 -21.28
C ALA A 6 1.54 62.32 -21.11
N ALA A 7 1.19 61.70 -22.24
CA ALA A 7 0.91 60.27 -22.38
C ALA A 7 2.24 59.50 -22.52
N LEU A 8 2.45 58.50 -21.67
CA LEU A 8 3.63 57.63 -21.69
C LEU A 8 3.41 56.46 -22.66
N LEU A 9 3.94 56.60 -23.87
CA LEU A 9 3.97 55.57 -24.91
C LEU A 9 5.17 54.63 -24.67
N ILE A 10 4.88 53.35 -24.47
CA ILE A 10 5.87 52.27 -24.37
C ILE A 10 6.29 51.91 -25.81
N LEU A 11 7.56 52.15 -26.14
CA LEU A 11 8.19 51.73 -27.40
C LEU A 11 9.03 50.47 -27.18
N PRO A 12 9.02 49.50 -28.13
CA PRO A 12 9.86 48.32 -28.06
C PRO A 12 11.30 48.66 -28.48
N SER A 13 12.26 48.19 -27.69
CA SER A 13 13.69 48.36 -27.97
C SER A 13 14.14 47.37 -29.05
N ALA A 14 14.52 47.88 -30.22
CA ALA A 14 15.05 47.11 -31.33
C ALA A 14 16.54 46.77 -31.10
N ALA A 15 16.88 45.48 -31.11
CA ALA A 15 18.23 44.98 -31.03
C ALA A 15 19.03 45.33 -32.31
N ARG A 16 20.25 45.85 -32.14
CA ARG A 16 21.18 46.15 -33.25
C ARG A 16 21.80 44.85 -33.77
N ALA A 17 21.61 44.59 -35.06
CA ALA A 17 22.34 43.59 -35.82
C ALA A 17 23.77 44.09 -36.15
N PHE A 18 24.77 43.25 -35.93
CA PHE A 18 26.06 43.35 -36.62
C PHE A 18 26.24 42.06 -37.41
N VAL A 19 26.22 42.18 -38.73
CA VAL A 19 26.49 41.10 -39.67
C VAL A 19 28.00 41.11 -39.93
N VAL A 20 28.69 40.02 -39.63
CA VAL A 20 30.01 39.71 -40.17
C VAL A 20 29.94 38.33 -40.81
N SER A 21 30.26 38.29 -42.09
CA SER A 21 30.61 37.12 -42.90
C SER A 21 31.71 37.60 -43.86
N PRO A 22 32.57 36.74 -44.45
CA PRO A 22 32.56 35.27 -44.45
C PRO A 22 33.95 34.60 -44.27
N SER A 23 33.95 33.27 -44.37
CA SER A 23 35.01 32.42 -44.95
C SER A 23 36.29 32.17 -44.14
N VAL A 24 36.32 31.05 -43.41
CA VAL A 24 37.50 30.18 -43.33
C VAL A 24 37.05 28.72 -43.41
N SER A 25 37.61 28.01 -44.37
CA SER A 25 37.48 26.56 -44.57
C SER A 25 38.12 25.82 -43.40
N THR A 26 37.42 24.86 -42.80
CA THR A 26 38.04 23.96 -41.80
C THR A 26 37.53 22.55 -41.99
N SER A 27 38.42 21.70 -42.49
CA SER A 27 38.26 20.24 -42.57
C SER A 27 37.91 19.68 -41.20
N ARG A 28 36.77 18.99 -41.07
CA ARG A 28 36.47 18.15 -39.90
C ARG A 28 37.18 16.82 -40.05
N ILE A 29 38.19 16.58 -39.21
CA ILE A 29 38.65 15.23 -38.91
C ILE A 29 37.64 14.63 -37.93
N VAL A 30 36.90 13.63 -38.38
CA VAL A 30 36.05 12.82 -37.50
C VAL A 30 36.96 11.78 -36.84
N SER A 31 37.40 12.05 -35.61
CA SER A 31 38.03 11.02 -34.78
C SER A 31 36.92 10.18 -34.14
N THR A 32 36.69 9.00 -34.70
CA THR A 32 35.85 7.97 -34.10
C THR A 32 36.71 7.15 -33.16
N THR A 33 36.62 7.39 -31.85
CA THR A 33 37.14 6.44 -30.87
C THR A 33 36.11 5.32 -30.71
N SER A 34 36.23 4.24 -31.48
CA SER A 34 35.50 3.01 -31.16
C SER A 34 36.22 2.31 -30.00
N ILE A 35 35.59 2.23 -28.84
CA ILE A 35 36.06 1.35 -27.77
C ILE A 35 35.73 -0.08 -28.23
N HIS A 36 36.76 -0.84 -28.58
CA HIS A 36 36.61 -2.25 -28.97
C HIS A 36 36.43 -3.06 -27.69
N ALA A 37 35.20 -3.51 -27.42
CA ALA A 37 34.96 -4.51 -26.39
C ALA A 37 35.34 -5.89 -26.96
N GLU A 38 36.48 -6.42 -26.54
CA GLU A 38 36.89 -7.79 -26.89
C GLU A 38 36.01 -8.78 -26.12
N ILE A 39 35.01 -9.33 -26.80
CA ILE A 39 34.11 -10.36 -26.24
C ILE A 39 34.87 -11.67 -26.21
N ARG A 40 35.20 -12.15 -25.01
CA ARG A 40 35.79 -13.48 -24.82
C ARG A 40 34.79 -14.56 -25.29
N PRO A 41 35.25 -15.63 -25.96
CA PRO A 41 34.38 -16.75 -26.30
C PRO A 41 33.82 -17.41 -25.03
N PRO A 42 32.65 -18.09 -25.10
CA PRO A 42 32.07 -18.76 -23.96
C PRO A 42 33.07 -19.77 -23.38
N THR A 43 33.44 -19.59 -22.11
CA THR A 43 34.15 -20.65 -21.39
C THR A 43 33.21 -21.85 -21.24
N GLN A 44 33.75 -23.05 -21.43
CA GLN A 44 33.01 -24.30 -21.30
C GLN A 44 32.52 -24.41 -19.84
N LYS A 45 31.25 -24.10 -19.60
CA LYS A 45 30.63 -24.19 -18.28
C LYS A 45 30.69 -25.65 -17.84
N SER A 46 31.30 -25.89 -16.68
CA SER A 46 31.26 -27.16 -15.96
C SER A 46 29.81 -27.63 -15.80
N GLU A 47 29.51 -28.84 -16.28
CA GLU A 47 28.17 -29.42 -16.47
C GLU A 47 27.38 -29.75 -15.20
N VAL A 48 27.82 -29.36 -14.01
CA VAL A 48 27.08 -29.67 -12.78
C VAL A 48 26.64 -28.39 -12.08
N LEU A 49 25.58 -27.79 -12.62
CA LEU A 49 24.76 -26.84 -11.88
C LEU A 49 23.67 -27.64 -11.17
N ALA A 50 23.85 -27.88 -9.87
CA ALA A 50 22.88 -28.56 -9.01
C ALA A 50 21.54 -27.78 -8.84
N TYR A 51 21.43 -26.59 -9.43
CA TYR A 51 20.25 -25.75 -9.39
C TYR A 51 19.94 -25.29 -10.81
N GLY A 52 18.95 -25.93 -11.42
CA GLY A 52 18.60 -25.82 -12.84
C GLY A 52 18.15 -24.43 -13.26
N TRP A 53 19.09 -23.66 -13.81
CA TRP A 53 18.80 -22.42 -14.52
C TRP A 53 19.35 -22.53 -15.95
N ASP A 54 18.45 -22.64 -16.93
CA ASP A 54 18.75 -22.90 -18.34
C ASP A 54 18.98 -21.62 -19.18
N GLY A 55 18.95 -20.44 -18.54
CA GLY A 55 19.17 -19.15 -19.19
C GLY A 55 18.10 -18.74 -20.21
N THR A 56 17.01 -19.50 -20.36
CA THR A 56 15.91 -19.19 -21.30
C THR A 56 14.54 -19.17 -20.63
N THR A 57 14.40 -19.80 -19.46
CA THR A 57 13.18 -19.80 -18.68
C THR A 57 13.44 -19.21 -17.30
N ALA A 58 12.93 -18.01 -17.02
CA ALA A 58 12.83 -17.50 -15.66
C ALA A 58 11.70 -18.25 -14.93
N LEU A 59 11.98 -19.46 -14.46
CA LEU A 59 11.03 -20.28 -13.70
C LEU A 59 11.12 -20.10 -12.18
N GLY A 60 11.85 -19.09 -11.69
CA GLY A 60 11.96 -18.86 -10.25
C GLY A 60 12.35 -17.43 -9.95
N GLY A 61 11.49 -16.72 -9.22
CA GLY A 61 11.82 -15.41 -8.69
C GLY A 61 10.67 -14.41 -8.53
N ALA A 62 9.42 -14.78 -8.79
CA ALA A 62 8.32 -14.09 -8.13
C ALA A 62 8.13 -14.80 -6.78
N VAL A 63 8.82 -14.32 -5.75
CA VAL A 63 8.32 -14.50 -4.38
C VAL A 63 7.06 -13.64 -4.32
N ASP A 64 5.94 -14.20 -4.76
CA ASP A 64 4.60 -13.83 -4.27
C ASP A 64 4.58 -14.21 -2.78
N ASN A 65 5.33 -13.46 -1.97
CA ASN A 65 5.28 -13.55 -0.51
C ASN A 65 4.03 -12.84 0.04
N SER A 66 2.98 -12.66 -0.78
CA SER A 66 1.65 -12.48 -0.25
C SER A 66 1.29 -13.81 0.41
N LYS A 67 1.47 -13.89 1.74
CA LYS A 67 0.93 -14.99 2.53
C LYS A 67 -0.50 -15.24 2.03
N PRO A 68 -0.85 -16.48 1.64
CA PRO A 68 -2.20 -16.75 1.20
C PRO A 68 -3.17 -16.28 2.29
N ALA A 69 -4.28 -15.67 1.87
CA ALA A 69 -5.29 -15.18 2.80
C ALA A 69 -5.65 -16.30 3.78
N ARG A 70 -5.41 -16.06 5.06
CA ARG A 70 -5.63 -17.07 6.10
C ARG A 70 -7.13 -17.19 6.35
N MET A 71 -7.60 -18.41 6.55
CA MET A 71 -8.99 -18.64 6.93
C MET A 71 -9.20 -18.25 8.40
N LEU A 72 -10.33 -17.59 8.68
CA LEU A 72 -10.67 -17.15 10.03
C LEU A 72 -10.74 -18.33 11.03
N ASP A 73 -11.25 -19.47 10.57
CA ASP A 73 -11.40 -20.67 11.38
C ASP A 73 -10.04 -21.25 11.79
N ASP A 74 -9.06 -21.25 10.88
CA ASP A 74 -7.70 -21.73 11.17
C ASP A 74 -7.00 -20.84 12.21
N ILE A 75 -7.20 -19.52 12.12
CA ILE A 75 -6.63 -18.57 13.09
C ILE A 75 -7.23 -18.81 14.47
N ARG A 76 -8.56 -18.95 14.57
CA ARG A 76 -9.24 -19.23 15.83
C ARG A 76 -8.83 -20.58 16.40
N ALA A 77 -8.68 -21.60 15.56
CA ALA A 77 -8.22 -22.93 15.96
C ALA A 77 -6.76 -22.92 16.45
N SER A 78 -5.91 -22.07 15.87
CA SER A 78 -4.52 -21.91 16.31
C SER A 78 -4.37 -21.19 17.66
N GLY A 79 -5.45 -20.59 18.19
CA GLY A 79 -5.42 -19.87 19.46
C GLY A 79 -4.62 -18.57 19.40
N GLU A 80 -4.46 -17.99 18.21
CA GLU A 80 -3.72 -16.74 18.02
C GLU A 80 -4.41 -15.60 18.76
N THR A 81 -3.73 -15.05 19.76
CA THR A 81 -4.24 -13.93 20.55
C THR A 81 -3.91 -12.59 19.90
N GLN A 82 -4.74 -11.58 20.12
CA GLN A 82 -4.44 -10.21 19.71
C GLN A 82 -3.29 -9.63 20.53
N SER A 83 -2.52 -8.70 19.95
CA SER A 83 -1.46 -7.98 20.68
C SER A 83 -2.03 -7.13 21.82
N ASP A 84 -1.20 -6.80 22.81
CA ASP A 84 -1.62 -5.99 23.97
C ASP A 84 -2.15 -4.61 23.52
N ALA A 85 -1.53 -4.01 22.50
CA ALA A 85 -2.01 -2.77 21.91
C ALA A 85 -3.44 -2.88 21.36
N CYS A 86 -3.77 -4.01 20.71
CA CYS A 86 -5.13 -4.27 20.25
C CYS A 86 -6.09 -4.46 21.42
N GLN A 87 -5.69 -5.17 22.47
CA GLN A 87 -6.54 -5.38 23.65
C GLN A 87 -6.88 -4.06 24.36
N VAL A 88 -5.89 -3.18 24.51
CA VAL A 88 -6.09 -1.83 25.06
C VAL A 88 -7.03 -1.01 24.18
N PHE A 89 -6.84 -1.07 22.86
CA PHE A 89 -7.73 -0.40 21.91
C PHE A 89 -9.18 -0.90 22.01
N ASN A 90 -9.38 -2.23 22.08
CA ASN A 90 -10.71 -2.83 22.21
C ASN A 90 -11.42 -2.33 23.48
N ALA A 91 -10.71 -2.29 24.61
CA ALA A 91 -11.26 -1.77 25.86
C ALA A 91 -11.67 -0.29 25.74
N ASN A 92 -10.84 0.54 25.08
CA ASN A 92 -11.16 1.94 24.83
C ASN A 92 -12.37 2.12 23.89
N LEU A 93 -12.54 1.22 22.92
CA LEU A 93 -13.68 1.21 22.01
C LEU A 93 -14.99 0.88 22.74
N GLU A 94 -14.96 -0.03 23.71
CA GLU A 94 -16.12 -0.35 24.56
C GLU A 94 -16.53 0.84 25.43
N MET A 95 -15.55 1.56 25.98
CA MET A 95 -15.80 2.69 26.88
C MET A 95 -16.19 3.98 26.15
N SER A 96 -15.60 4.26 25.00
CA SER A 96 -15.69 5.57 24.32
C SER A 96 -15.63 5.50 22.79
N GLY A 97 -16.22 4.46 22.19
CA GLY A 97 -16.15 4.26 20.75
C GLY A 97 -16.85 5.31 19.87
N ASP A 98 -17.73 6.13 20.44
CA ASP A 98 -18.51 7.11 19.66
C ASP A 98 -17.66 8.26 19.13
N SER A 99 -16.52 8.57 19.77
CA SER A 99 -15.57 9.61 19.36
C SER A 99 -14.40 9.08 18.54
N LEU A 100 -14.37 7.79 18.23
CA LEU A 100 -13.25 7.20 17.49
C LEU A 100 -13.08 7.85 16.12
N MET A 101 -11.82 8.11 15.75
CA MET A 101 -11.42 8.55 14.44
C MET A 101 -10.88 7.37 13.62
N PHE A 102 -11.36 7.24 12.39
CA PHE A 102 -11.00 6.15 11.49
C PHE A 102 -9.50 6.05 11.25
N GLU A 103 -8.81 7.19 11.21
CA GLU A 103 -7.35 7.24 11.04
C GLU A 103 -6.61 6.56 12.19
N GLU A 104 -7.06 6.73 13.44
CA GLU A 104 -6.47 6.06 14.61
C GLU A 104 -6.58 4.53 14.48
N PHE A 105 -7.73 4.05 14.02
CA PHE A 105 -7.93 2.63 13.74
C PHE A 105 -7.02 2.11 12.62
N ILE A 106 -6.86 2.87 11.53
CA ILE A 106 -5.98 2.49 10.43
C ILE A 106 -4.52 2.45 10.88
N THR A 107 -4.07 3.43 11.66
CA THR A 107 -2.71 3.43 12.24
C THR A 107 -2.47 2.20 13.11
N LEU A 108 -3.40 1.86 14.00
CA LEU A 108 -3.30 0.65 14.82
C LEU A 108 -3.20 -0.62 13.93
N CYS A 109 -4.06 -0.72 12.92
CA CYS A 109 -4.02 -1.85 11.99
C CYS A 109 -2.67 -1.95 11.29
N ASP A 110 -2.15 -0.83 10.79
CA ASP A 110 -0.89 -0.78 10.06
C ASP A 110 0.31 -1.07 10.96
N GLU A 111 0.24 -0.78 12.26
CA GLU A 111 1.30 -1.13 13.22
C GLU A 111 1.27 -2.62 13.59
N GLN A 112 0.08 -3.19 13.78
CA GLN A 112 -0.09 -4.53 14.38
C GLN A 112 -0.27 -5.65 13.33
N TYR A 113 -0.68 -5.33 12.11
CA TYR A 113 -0.99 -6.29 11.07
C TYR A 113 -0.33 -5.94 9.72
N GLU A 114 -0.11 -6.97 8.92
CA GLU A 114 0.20 -6.89 7.50
C GLU A 114 -1.12 -6.97 6.70
N TYR A 115 -1.33 -6.00 5.80
CA TYR A 115 -2.49 -5.96 4.93
C TYR A 115 -2.25 -6.78 3.65
N GLY A 116 -3.20 -7.65 3.33
CA GLY A 116 -3.26 -8.42 2.09
C GLY A 116 -4.40 -7.95 1.20
N LEU A 117 -4.15 -7.90 -0.12
CA LEU A 117 -5.17 -7.58 -1.12
C LEU A 117 -6.10 -8.78 -1.30
N ILE A 118 -7.32 -8.69 -0.79
CA ILE A 118 -8.33 -9.74 -0.92
C ILE A 118 -9.65 -9.19 -1.48
N GLU A 119 -10.37 -10.02 -2.21
CA GLU A 119 -11.76 -9.75 -2.57
C GLU A 119 -12.66 -10.14 -1.40
N PHE A 120 -13.59 -9.27 -1.03
CA PHE A 120 -14.58 -9.55 0.01
C PHE A 120 -15.97 -9.05 -0.38
N LYS A 121 -16.99 -9.75 0.11
CA LYS A 121 -18.40 -9.40 -0.09
C LYS A 121 -19.01 -8.94 1.22
N ASN A 122 -19.81 -7.87 1.15
CA ASN A 122 -20.56 -7.30 2.26
C ASN A 122 -21.97 -6.96 1.78
N GLY A 123 -22.91 -7.85 2.07
CA GLY A 123 -24.29 -7.76 1.60
C GLY A 123 -24.37 -7.89 0.08
N ASP A 124 -24.86 -6.85 -0.58
CA ASP A 124 -24.99 -6.81 -2.03
C ASP A 124 -23.73 -6.26 -2.73
N VAL A 125 -22.74 -5.80 -1.96
CA VAL A 125 -21.52 -5.19 -2.48
C VAL A 125 -20.39 -6.21 -2.51
N VAL A 126 -19.78 -6.37 -3.68
CA VAL A 126 -18.55 -7.14 -3.88
C VAL A 126 -17.42 -6.13 -4.10
N ASN A 127 -16.37 -6.20 -3.28
CA ASN A 127 -15.21 -5.32 -3.34
C ASN A 127 -14.02 -6.11 -3.88
N LYS A 128 -13.45 -5.65 -5.00
CA LYS A 128 -12.28 -6.30 -5.60
C LYS A 128 -11.02 -6.07 -4.76
N PRO A 129 -9.94 -6.86 -4.97
CA PRO A 129 -8.67 -6.62 -4.30
C PRO A 129 -8.17 -5.19 -4.57
N GLY A 130 -7.89 -4.43 -3.51
CA GLY A 130 -7.47 -3.01 -3.59
C GLY A 130 -8.62 -2.00 -3.63
N GLU A 131 -9.87 -2.44 -3.63
CA GLU A 131 -11.04 -1.57 -3.49
C GLU A 131 -11.51 -1.54 -2.04
N ASN A 132 -11.78 -0.33 -1.53
CA ASN A 132 -12.29 -0.13 -0.18
C ASN A 132 -11.43 -0.80 0.90
N ASP A 133 -10.11 -0.71 0.79
CA ASP A 133 -9.13 -1.30 1.71
C ASP A 133 -9.45 -1.03 3.19
N GLY A 134 -9.90 0.21 3.49
CA GLY A 134 -10.32 0.58 4.84
C GLY A 134 -11.45 -0.29 5.38
N SER A 135 -12.44 -0.64 4.56
CA SER A 135 -13.52 -1.54 4.95
C SER A 135 -13.06 -3.00 5.05
N ALA A 136 -12.14 -3.43 4.18
CA ALA A 136 -11.52 -4.75 4.28
C ALA A 136 -10.79 -4.93 5.62
N LYS A 137 -10.03 -3.91 6.04
CA LYS A 137 -9.34 -3.88 7.34
C LYS A 137 -10.32 -3.91 8.51
N VAL A 138 -11.38 -3.08 8.49
CA VAL A 138 -12.41 -3.07 9.56
C VAL A 138 -13.05 -4.44 9.73
N LEU A 139 -13.57 -5.03 8.64
CA LEU A 139 -14.27 -6.31 8.70
C LEU A 139 -13.34 -7.44 9.13
N SER A 140 -12.11 -7.46 8.63
CA SER A 140 -11.11 -8.47 9.02
C SER A 140 -10.73 -8.33 10.49
N TYR A 141 -10.48 -7.11 10.96
CA TYR A 141 -10.12 -6.85 12.36
C TYR A 141 -11.24 -7.23 13.32
N ALA A 142 -12.47 -6.80 13.01
CA ALA A 142 -13.62 -7.10 13.84
C ALA A 142 -13.94 -8.60 13.89
N ALA A 143 -13.73 -9.33 12.79
CA ALA A 143 -13.87 -10.78 12.75
C ALA A 143 -12.80 -11.49 13.61
N LEU A 144 -11.56 -10.99 13.59
CA LEU A 144 -10.48 -11.45 14.46
C LEU A 144 -10.76 -11.17 15.94
N ALA A 145 -11.26 -9.98 16.26
CA ALA A 145 -11.59 -9.56 17.63
C ALA A 145 -12.87 -10.22 18.17
N GLY A 146 -13.71 -10.79 17.30
CA GLY A 146 -14.99 -11.37 17.69
C GLY A 146 -16.04 -10.32 18.06
N PHE A 147 -15.98 -9.14 17.43
CA PHE A 147 -16.89 -8.03 17.72
C PHE A 147 -18.30 -8.28 17.19
N ASP A 148 -19.28 -7.74 17.91
CA ASP A 148 -20.65 -7.69 17.43
C ASP A 148 -20.82 -6.64 16.32
N LYS A 149 -22.04 -6.58 15.77
CA LYS A 149 -22.36 -5.66 14.69
C LYS A 149 -22.18 -4.19 15.10
N ASP A 150 -22.62 -3.82 16.29
CA ASP A 150 -22.64 -2.42 16.73
C ASP A 150 -21.22 -1.90 17.02
N MET A 151 -20.39 -2.73 17.63
CA MET A 151 -18.99 -2.43 17.88
C MET A 151 -18.17 -2.38 16.59
N THR A 152 -18.47 -3.25 15.63
CA THR A 152 -17.87 -3.20 14.30
C THR A 152 -18.24 -1.90 13.57
N LEU A 153 -19.50 -1.44 13.67
CA LEU A 153 -19.93 -0.18 13.08
C LEU A 153 -19.14 1.02 13.61
N LYS A 154 -18.79 1.02 14.90
CA LYS A 154 -17.99 2.08 15.53
C LYS A 154 -16.56 2.17 14.98
N LEU A 155 -16.00 1.08 14.45
CA LEU A 155 -14.64 1.09 13.86
C LEU A 155 -14.52 1.99 12.62
N TRP A 156 -15.60 2.21 11.88
CA TRP A 156 -15.60 3.18 10.78
C TRP A 156 -15.55 4.64 11.27
N GLY A 157 -15.67 4.89 12.57
CA GLY A 157 -15.49 6.19 13.21
C GLY A 157 -16.42 7.26 12.64
N GLN A 158 -15.83 8.35 12.15
CA GLN A 158 -16.56 9.48 11.55
C GLN A 158 -17.45 9.05 10.37
N TYR A 159 -17.01 8.11 9.54
CA TYR A 159 -17.78 7.72 8.35
C TYR A 159 -19.10 7.03 8.73
N TYR A 160 -19.12 6.31 9.85
CA TYR A 160 -20.37 5.76 10.37
C TYR A 160 -21.32 6.85 10.86
N ARG A 161 -20.78 7.87 11.56
CA ARG A 161 -21.58 9.02 12.02
C ARG A 161 -22.14 9.83 10.84
N ASP A 162 -21.37 9.98 9.76
CA ASP A 162 -21.80 10.68 8.55
C ASP A 162 -22.94 9.93 7.84
N VAL A 163 -22.85 8.60 7.77
CA VAL A 163 -23.93 7.74 7.24
C VAL A 163 -25.20 7.85 8.08
N LEU A 164 -25.08 7.89 9.41
CA LEU A 164 -26.23 8.11 10.30
C LEU A 164 -26.86 9.49 10.11
N ALA A 165 -26.06 10.52 9.83
CA ALA A 165 -26.54 11.87 9.55
C ALA A 165 -27.18 12.00 8.16
N THR A 166 -26.90 11.08 7.24
CA THR A 166 -27.38 11.08 5.85
C THR A 166 -28.12 9.78 5.51
N PRO A 167 -29.34 9.55 6.04
CA PRO A 167 -30.06 8.29 5.82
C PRO A 167 -30.34 8.01 4.33
N ASP A 168 -30.59 9.05 3.53
CA ASP A 168 -30.87 8.95 2.09
C ASP A 168 -29.60 9.06 1.21
N GLY A 169 -28.41 9.08 1.81
CA GLY A 169 -27.13 9.12 1.11
C GLY A 169 -26.81 7.82 0.38
N ASN A 170 -25.95 7.93 -0.65
CA ASN A 170 -25.44 6.79 -1.43
C ASN A 170 -23.90 6.65 -1.31
N ASP A 171 -23.33 7.29 -0.31
CA ASP A 171 -21.93 7.18 0.10
C ASP A 171 -21.71 5.96 1.01
N HIS A 172 -20.44 5.58 1.18
CA HIS A 172 -20.02 4.53 2.12
C HIS A 172 -20.84 3.23 2.05
N GLN A 173 -20.97 2.68 0.84
CA GLN A 173 -21.80 1.51 0.55
C GLN A 173 -21.54 0.31 1.48
N ASN A 174 -20.29 0.06 1.87
CA ASN A 174 -19.95 -1.00 2.81
C ASN A 174 -20.55 -0.78 4.21
N ILE A 175 -20.54 0.46 4.73
CA ILE A 175 -21.14 0.78 6.03
C ILE A 175 -22.65 0.54 5.97
N ARG A 176 -23.32 1.05 4.93
CA ARG A 176 -24.77 0.91 4.75
C ARG A 176 -25.19 -0.56 4.58
N ASN A 177 -24.43 -1.33 3.80
CA ASN A 177 -24.69 -2.77 3.64
C ASN A 177 -24.49 -3.52 4.96
N PHE A 178 -23.44 -3.19 5.71
CA PHE A 178 -23.19 -3.81 7.01
C PHE A 178 -24.25 -3.43 8.05
N MET A 179 -24.77 -2.20 8.02
CA MET A 179 -25.92 -1.80 8.85
C MET A 179 -27.19 -2.61 8.51
N LYS A 180 -27.39 -2.98 7.25
CA LYS A 180 -28.57 -3.75 6.81
C LYS A 180 -28.44 -5.25 7.11
N TYR A 181 -27.33 -5.86 6.69
CA TYR A 181 -27.14 -7.31 6.72
C TYR A 181 -26.33 -7.80 7.92
N GLY A 182 -25.50 -6.94 8.52
CA GLY A 182 -24.58 -7.32 9.59
C GLY A 182 -23.58 -8.39 9.16
N TRP A 183 -23.16 -9.21 10.11
CA TRP A 183 -22.22 -10.30 9.87
C TRP A 183 -22.75 -11.38 8.91
N ASP A 184 -24.07 -11.58 8.84
CA ASP A 184 -24.69 -12.53 7.92
C ASP A 184 -24.48 -12.15 6.44
N GLY A 185 -24.20 -10.87 6.17
CA GLY A 185 -23.90 -10.38 4.83
C GLY A 185 -22.41 -10.46 4.45
N VAL A 186 -21.52 -10.74 5.39
CA VAL A 186 -20.08 -10.73 5.15
C VAL A 186 -19.62 -12.13 4.79
N ASP A 187 -19.02 -12.28 3.61
CA ASP A 187 -18.44 -13.54 3.16
C ASP A 187 -16.91 -13.49 3.26
N PHE A 188 -16.36 -14.41 4.05
CA PHE A 188 -14.92 -14.62 4.24
C PHE A 188 -14.41 -15.86 3.50
N SER A 189 -15.11 -16.33 2.47
CA SER A 189 -14.71 -17.49 1.65
C SER A 189 -13.30 -17.36 1.04
N ASN A 190 -12.86 -16.13 0.77
CA ASN A 190 -11.52 -15.82 0.28
C ASN A 190 -10.47 -15.60 1.40
N GLY A 191 -10.85 -15.76 2.67
CA GLY A 191 -10.01 -15.50 3.84
C GLY A 191 -10.11 -14.08 4.39
N ILE A 192 -9.24 -13.74 5.34
CA ILE A 192 -9.17 -12.41 5.96
C ILE A 192 -8.02 -11.56 5.39
N ALA A 193 -8.20 -10.24 5.39
CA ALA A 193 -7.24 -9.30 4.82
C ALA A 193 -6.05 -8.99 5.73
N LEU A 194 -6.12 -9.37 7.01
CA LEU A 194 -5.14 -9.00 8.02
C LEU A 194 -4.38 -10.23 8.51
N THR A 195 -3.05 -10.14 8.50
CA THR A 195 -2.18 -11.12 9.15
C THR A 195 -1.41 -10.43 10.27
N LYS A 196 -1.46 -10.98 11.49
CA LYS A 196 -0.73 -10.40 12.63
C LYS A 196 0.77 -10.32 12.30
N LYS A 197 1.37 -9.18 12.57
CA LYS A 197 2.83 -9.03 12.47
C LYS A 197 3.48 -9.89 13.55
N ALA A 198 4.52 -10.62 13.16
CA ALA A 198 5.41 -11.22 14.14
C ALA A 198 6.15 -10.07 14.81
N VAL A 199 5.68 -9.65 15.98
CA VAL A 199 6.52 -8.90 16.92
C VAL A 199 7.50 -9.94 17.43
N GLY A 200 8.57 -10.19 16.67
CA GLY A 200 9.74 -10.80 17.26
C GLY A 200 10.20 -9.83 18.33
N ASP A 201 10.28 -10.30 19.57
CA ASP A 201 11.23 -9.70 20.49
C ASP A 201 12.55 -9.70 19.73
N ASN A 202 12.99 -8.54 19.27
CA ASN A 202 14.34 -8.36 18.75
C ASN A 202 15.33 -8.41 19.93
N ASP A 203 15.14 -9.36 20.85
CA ASP A 203 16.19 -9.91 21.67
C ASP A 203 17.07 -10.70 20.71
N TRP A 204 17.91 -9.96 19.99
CA TRP A 204 19.23 -10.44 19.63
C TRP A 204 19.90 -10.81 20.95
N ASP A 205 19.65 -12.03 21.41
CA ASP A 205 20.30 -12.62 22.55
C ASP A 205 21.75 -12.90 22.15
N TRP A 206 22.59 -11.88 22.33
CA TRP A 206 24.04 -11.98 22.13
C TRP A 206 24.66 -13.09 23.01
N ASP A 207 23.96 -13.51 24.07
CA ASP A 207 24.37 -14.57 24.99
C ASP A 207 23.88 -15.97 24.56
N SER A 208 23.30 -16.12 23.36
CA SER A 208 23.06 -17.43 22.75
C SER A 208 24.39 -18.09 22.38
N GLU A 209 25.04 -18.68 23.39
CA GLU A 209 26.30 -19.39 23.33
C GLU A 209 26.34 -20.35 22.13
N SER A 210 27.32 -20.09 21.27
CA SER A 210 27.72 -20.97 20.17
C SER A 210 28.29 -22.26 20.77
N TRP A 211 27.43 -23.20 21.15
CA TRP A 211 27.87 -24.56 21.40
C TRP A 211 28.22 -25.20 20.04
N ILE A 212 29.48 -25.08 19.67
CA ILE A 212 30.10 -25.89 18.62
C ILE A 212 30.62 -27.16 19.33
N PRO A 213 29.98 -28.33 19.16
CA PRO A 213 30.49 -29.59 19.70
C PRO A 213 31.80 -30.04 19.02
#